data_AF-A0A7V4E443-F1
#
_entry.id   AF-A0A7V4E443-F1
#
_cell.length_a   1.000
_cell.length_b   1.000
_cell.length_c   1.000
_cell.angle_alpha   90.00
_cell.angle_beta   90.00
_cell.angle_gamma   90.00
#
_symmetry.space_group_name_H-M   'P 1'
#
loop_
_entity.id
_entity.type
_entity.pdbx_description
1 polymer ?
#
loop_
_entity_poly.entity_id
_entity_poly.type
_entity_poly.pdbx_seq_one_letter_code
_entity_poly.pdbx_strand_id
1 'polypeptide(L)'
;MQSKFYFNGKLGEAQRCVFIVPENPLLFSYSLYSIWNFVHYFKKTSHIFYPVDGKVDLLKSIFPDHIYWFKFKKEKEFLKAIYREKGITLVINLDYGESKRYDLLYPTYSFAISNENLKNFTVVFKPLGQEVDVIYRNFASTFGIPKKDFHISLSSEEKSKARDYIKFRGHTEKNILVVSDLNPKREALVKQYLSYLTKDRLTFIDKESLWVMDSKLILAILSLADLFLSELSIFTYPAQVLGVKTYLFPEKVKFLPRETGRLIIDRGDFKKALSSLIGLQK
;
A
#
# COMPACT_ATOMS: atom_id res chain seq x y z
N MET A 1 -23.00 12.35 -18.55
CA MET A 1 -21.77 12.00 -19.27
C MET A 1 -20.56 12.39 -18.43
N GLN A 2 -19.79 11.43 -17.90
CA GLN A 2 -18.50 11.75 -17.28
C GLN A 2 -17.48 12.01 -18.39
N SER A 3 -17.00 13.24 -18.49
CA SER A 3 -15.90 13.59 -19.39
C SER A 3 -14.64 12.82 -18.96
N LYS A 4 -14.17 11.88 -19.79
CA LYS A 4 -12.83 11.30 -19.63
C LYS A 4 -11.83 12.45 -19.84
N PHE A 5 -11.20 12.91 -18.77
CA PHE A 5 -10.15 13.91 -18.86
C PHE A 5 -8.90 13.23 -19.44
N TYR A 6 -8.42 13.74 -20.58
CA TYR A 6 -7.15 13.34 -21.17
C TYR A 6 -6.13 14.45 -20.90
N PHE A 7 -5.19 14.20 -19.99
CA PHE A 7 -4.04 15.07 -19.83
C PHE A 7 -3.16 14.94 -21.08
N ASN A 8 -3.14 15.98 -21.93
CA ASN A 8 -2.47 15.97 -23.24
C ASN A 8 -1.04 16.55 -23.20
N GLY A 9 -0.49 16.81 -22.01
CA GLY A 9 0.90 17.24 -21.85
C GLY A 9 1.84 16.05 -21.70
N LYS A 10 2.96 16.02 -22.42
CA LYS A 10 4.05 15.09 -22.10
C LYS A 10 4.81 15.63 -20.88
N LEU A 11 4.70 14.95 -19.73
CA LEU A 11 5.60 15.20 -18.60
C LEU A 11 7.00 14.75 -19.00
N GLY A 12 7.97 15.67 -19.00
CA GLY A 12 9.36 15.33 -19.25
C GLY A 12 9.87 14.29 -18.22
N GLU A 13 10.74 13.38 -18.63
CA GLU A 13 11.20 12.27 -17.77
C GLU A 13 12.17 12.71 -16.66
N ALA A 14 12.72 13.93 -16.74
CA ALA A 14 13.71 14.48 -15.81
C ALA A 14 13.09 15.17 -14.57
N GLN A 15 11.96 14.66 -14.07
CA GLN A 15 11.22 15.26 -12.95
C GLN A 15 11.63 14.65 -11.62
N ARG A 16 11.73 15.50 -10.60
CA ARG A 16 11.89 15.06 -9.21
C ARG A 16 10.52 15.15 -8.54
N CYS A 17 10.03 14.00 -8.07
CA CYS A 17 8.71 13.89 -7.47
C CYS A 17 8.76 13.94 -5.95
N VAL A 18 7.80 14.65 -5.36
CA VAL A 18 7.41 14.53 -3.96
C VAL A 18 6.09 13.77 -3.90
N PHE A 19 6.11 12.59 -3.28
CA PHE A 19 4.93 11.79 -3.02
C PHE A 19 4.36 12.12 -1.64
N ILE A 20 3.14 12.65 -1.61
CA ILE A 20 2.34 12.70 -0.39
C ILE A 20 1.59 11.38 -0.30
N VAL A 21 2.04 10.49 0.59
CA VAL A 21 1.51 9.13 0.72
C VAL A 21 0.36 9.08 1.74
N PRO A 22 -0.61 8.17 1.59
CA PRO A 22 -1.75 8.08 2.50
C PRO A 22 -1.33 7.80 3.95
N GLU A 23 -2.02 8.43 4.90
CA GLU A 23 -1.83 8.09 6.32
C GLU A 23 -2.41 6.71 6.64
N ASN A 24 -3.60 6.43 6.10
CA ASN A 24 -4.28 5.15 6.25
C ASN A 24 -3.41 4.01 5.66
N PRO A 25 -3.05 2.99 6.46
CA PRO A 25 -2.17 1.90 6.03
C PRO A 25 -2.64 1.13 4.79
N LEU A 26 -3.94 0.88 4.67
CA LEU A 26 -4.51 0.13 3.55
C LEU A 26 -4.46 0.95 2.26
N LEU A 27 -4.84 2.24 2.33
CA LEU A 27 -4.71 3.15 1.19
C LEU A 27 -3.24 3.28 0.77
N PHE A 28 -2.33 3.40 1.74
CA PHE A 28 -0.90 3.44 1.48
C PHE A 28 -0.45 2.18 0.71
N SER A 29 -0.87 1.00 1.18
CA SER A 29 -0.57 -0.28 0.53
C SER A 29 -0.94 -0.28 -0.95
N TYR A 30 -2.18 0.09 -1.29
CA TYR A 30 -2.62 0.16 -2.69
C TYR A 30 -1.94 1.27 -3.49
N SER A 31 -1.53 2.36 -2.84
CA SER A 31 -0.84 3.47 -3.50
C SER A 31 0.58 3.12 -3.97
N LEU A 32 1.18 2.04 -3.45
CA LEU A 32 2.49 1.54 -3.88
C LEU A 32 2.53 1.26 -5.38
N TYR A 33 1.44 0.79 -5.99
CA TYR A 33 1.38 0.61 -7.44
C TYR A 33 1.52 1.93 -8.20
N SER A 34 0.80 2.97 -7.78
CA SER A 34 0.94 4.31 -8.38
C SER A 34 2.37 4.80 -8.27
N ILE A 35 2.93 4.73 -7.05
CA ILE A 35 4.30 5.14 -6.75
C ILE A 35 5.27 4.42 -7.69
N TRP A 36 5.15 3.10 -7.84
CA TRP A 36 6.00 2.30 -8.71
C TRP A 36 6.01 2.80 -10.15
N ASN A 37 4.84 3.10 -10.70
CA ASN A 37 4.72 3.60 -12.06
C ASN A 37 5.38 4.97 -12.23
N PHE A 38 5.15 5.89 -11.29
CA PHE A 38 5.78 7.21 -11.33
C PHE A 38 7.30 7.14 -11.17
N VAL A 39 7.78 6.39 -10.17
CA VAL A 39 9.22 6.25 -9.88
C VAL A 39 9.98 5.64 -11.04
N HIS A 40 9.39 4.67 -11.75
CA HIS A 40 10.05 4.06 -12.90
C HIS A 40 9.90 4.85 -14.20
N TYR A 41 8.88 5.70 -14.31
CA TYR A 41 8.73 6.61 -15.43
C TYR A 41 9.74 7.77 -15.34
N PHE A 42 9.91 8.34 -14.15
CA PHE A 42 10.83 9.44 -13.93
C PHE A 42 12.23 8.94 -13.61
N LYS A 43 13.15 9.08 -14.56
CA LYS A 43 14.52 8.54 -14.52
C LYS A 43 15.42 9.10 -13.39
N LYS A 44 14.93 10.03 -12.57
CA LYS A 44 15.67 10.56 -11.41
C LYS A 44 15.53 9.62 -10.22
N THR A 45 16.63 9.11 -9.70
CA THR A 45 16.68 8.24 -8.51
C THR A 45 16.38 8.93 -7.18
N SER A 46 15.95 10.20 -7.18
CA SER A 46 15.91 11.04 -5.97
C SER A 46 14.53 11.56 -5.61
N HIS A 47 13.56 10.65 -5.51
CA HIS A 47 12.21 10.96 -5.09
C HIS A 47 12.11 11.13 -3.57
N ILE A 48 11.12 11.92 -3.15
CA ILE A 48 10.88 12.25 -1.76
C ILE A 48 9.50 11.71 -1.39
N PHE A 49 9.39 11.09 -0.22
CA PHE A 49 8.16 10.53 0.32
C PHE A 49 7.78 11.25 1.62
N TYR A 50 6.49 11.54 1.81
CA TYR A 50 5.98 12.31 2.96
C TYR A 50 4.49 12.02 3.23
N PRO A 51 3.99 11.97 4.47
CA PRO A 51 4.70 11.55 5.68
C PRO A 51 5.04 10.05 5.60
N VAL A 52 6.05 9.59 6.33
CA VAL A 52 6.52 8.19 6.19
C VAL A 52 6.61 7.45 7.53
N ASP A 53 6.11 8.02 8.62
CA ASP A 53 6.16 7.36 9.93
C ASP A 53 5.47 5.99 9.87
N GLY A 54 6.19 4.95 10.30
CA GLY A 54 5.76 3.54 10.22
C GLY A 54 5.79 2.91 8.81
N LYS A 55 6.22 3.63 7.77
CA LYS A 55 6.19 3.18 6.36
C LYS A 55 7.56 3.14 5.69
N VAL A 56 8.56 3.77 6.31
CA VAL A 56 9.92 3.96 5.73
C VAL A 56 10.54 2.61 5.38
N ASP A 57 10.46 1.67 6.30
CA ASP A 57 11.13 0.39 6.18
C ASP A 57 10.58 -0.44 5.01
N LEU A 58 9.25 -0.45 4.83
CA LEU A 58 8.61 -1.07 3.68
C LEU A 58 8.96 -0.36 2.36
N LEU A 59 8.98 0.98 2.34
CA LEU A 59 9.40 1.70 1.14
C LEU A 59 10.84 1.34 0.76
N LYS A 60 11.79 1.32 1.70
CA LYS A 60 13.18 0.92 1.44
C LYS A 60 13.29 -0.50 0.87
N SER A 61 12.38 -1.37 1.31
CA SER A 61 12.33 -2.75 0.84
C SER A 61 11.87 -2.85 -0.64
N ILE A 62 10.98 -1.96 -1.08
CA ILE A 62 10.38 -1.98 -2.43
C ILE A 62 11.13 -1.06 -3.41
N PHE A 63 11.65 0.08 -2.94
CA PHE A 63 12.28 1.12 -3.76
C PHE A 63 13.67 1.52 -3.23
N PRO A 64 14.62 0.57 -3.10
CA PRO A 64 15.90 0.82 -2.43
C PRO A 64 16.70 1.98 -3.03
N ASP A 65 16.67 2.13 -4.35
CA ASP A 65 17.47 3.13 -5.08
C ASP A 65 16.79 4.49 -5.24
N HIS A 66 15.53 4.63 -4.80
CA HIS A 66 14.68 5.76 -5.16
C HIS A 66 14.26 6.64 -3.98
N ILE A 67 14.66 6.30 -2.75
CA ILE A 67 14.18 6.96 -1.54
C ILE A 67 15.24 7.88 -0.96
N TYR A 68 14.94 9.17 -1.00
CA TYR A 68 15.60 10.15 -0.12
C TYR A 68 14.65 10.45 1.03
N TRP A 69 15.07 10.06 2.24
CA TRP A 69 14.31 10.32 3.46
C TRP A 69 14.92 11.49 4.23
N PHE A 70 14.07 12.18 4.98
CA PHE A 70 14.51 13.09 6.01
C PHE A 70 13.67 12.92 7.27
N LYS A 71 14.33 12.89 8.43
CA LYS A 71 13.69 12.86 9.75
C LYS A 71 13.55 14.30 10.25
N PHE A 72 12.56 15.04 9.77
CA PHE A 72 12.33 16.40 10.25
C PHE A 72 11.41 16.40 11.46
N LYS A 73 11.83 17.04 12.55
CA LYS A 73 10.99 17.26 13.74
C LYS A 73 9.91 18.32 13.53
N LYS A 74 10.04 19.16 12.49
CA LYS A 74 9.11 20.27 12.18
C LYS A 74 8.84 20.35 10.67
N GLU A 75 7.56 20.33 10.31
CA GLU A 75 7.06 20.36 8.91
C GLU A 75 7.57 21.57 8.10
N LYS A 76 7.73 22.75 8.73
CA LYS A 76 8.30 23.95 8.08
C LYS A 76 9.78 23.80 7.67
N GLU A 77 10.56 23.00 8.39
CA GLU A 77 11.98 22.76 8.10
C GLU A 77 12.13 21.79 6.92
N PHE A 78 11.24 20.78 6.85
CA PHE A 78 11.11 19.88 5.69
C PHE A 78 10.89 20.67 4.40
N LEU A 79 9.86 21.53 4.38
CA LEU A 79 9.52 22.32 3.20
C LEU A 79 10.69 23.19 2.73
N LYS A 80 11.36 23.90 3.66
CA LYS A 80 12.53 24.72 3.34
C LYS A 80 13.68 23.89 2.76
N ALA A 81 13.94 22.70 3.29
CA ALA A 81 14.99 21.81 2.80
C ALA A 81 14.69 21.33 1.37
N ILE A 82 13.44 20.94 1.08
CA ILE A 82 13.10 20.49 -0.27
C ILE A 82 13.23 21.64 -1.29
N TYR A 83 12.77 22.84 -0.96
CA TYR A 83 12.87 24.00 -1.86
C TYR A 83 14.31 24.48 -2.08
N ARG A 84 15.15 24.51 -1.05
CA ARG A 84 16.52 25.05 -1.15
C ARG A 84 17.48 24.10 -1.85
N GLU A 85 17.36 22.80 -1.65
CA GLU A 85 18.40 21.86 -2.10
C GLU A 85 18.07 21.15 -3.41
N LYS A 86 16.78 21.07 -3.81
CA LYS A 86 16.38 19.98 -4.71
C LYS A 86 15.44 20.30 -5.87
N GLY A 87 14.99 21.55 -6.08
CA GLY A 87 14.22 21.93 -7.28
C GLY A 87 13.05 20.98 -7.56
N ILE A 88 12.01 21.04 -6.72
CA ILE A 88 10.81 20.21 -6.90
C ILE A 88 10.10 20.62 -8.18
N THR A 89 9.77 19.65 -9.01
CA THR A 89 9.09 19.91 -10.28
C THR A 89 7.68 19.29 -10.31
N LEU A 90 7.46 18.21 -9.55
CA LEU A 90 6.16 17.55 -9.46
C LEU A 90 5.80 17.12 -8.02
N VAL A 91 4.59 17.44 -7.58
CA VAL A 91 3.98 16.89 -6.35
C VAL A 91 2.87 15.90 -6.73
N ILE A 92 2.88 14.75 -6.09
CA ILE A 92 1.92 13.66 -6.31
C ILE A 92 1.25 13.38 -4.98
N ASN A 93 0.03 13.87 -4.81
CA ASN A 93 -0.77 13.66 -3.62
C ASN A 93 -1.68 12.43 -3.77
N LEU A 94 -1.30 11.36 -3.10
CA LEU A 94 -2.01 10.10 -3.06
C LEU A 94 -2.94 10.00 -1.84
N ASP A 95 -2.84 10.93 -0.89
CA ASP A 95 -3.62 10.96 0.34
C ASP A 95 -5.00 11.58 0.11
N TYR A 96 -6.01 10.72 -0.06
CA TYR A 96 -7.37 11.16 -0.33
C TYR A 96 -8.03 11.73 0.94
N GLY A 97 -8.55 12.95 0.85
CA GLY A 97 -9.55 13.50 1.77
C GLY A 97 -9.05 14.33 2.96
N GLU A 98 -7.79 14.22 3.39
CA GLU A 98 -7.40 14.82 4.70
C GLU A 98 -6.15 15.70 4.71
N SER A 99 -5.35 15.72 3.65
CA SER A 99 -4.04 16.36 3.74
C SER A 99 -4.10 17.88 3.51
N LYS A 100 -4.33 18.71 4.54
CA LYS A 100 -4.08 20.18 4.42
C LYS A 100 -2.62 20.56 4.09
N ARG A 101 -1.73 19.56 4.00
CA ARG A 101 -0.28 19.71 3.89
C ARG A 101 0.18 20.08 2.47
N TYR A 102 -0.67 19.95 1.45
CA TYR A 102 -0.33 20.33 0.08
C TYR A 102 -0.29 21.83 -0.18
N ASP A 103 -1.00 22.65 0.62
CA ASP A 103 -1.02 24.12 0.45
C ASP A 103 0.35 24.75 0.74
N LEU A 104 1.27 23.97 1.30
CA LEU A 104 2.62 24.40 1.65
C LEU A 104 3.63 24.14 0.53
N LEU A 105 3.21 23.47 -0.55
CA LEU A 105 4.04 23.18 -1.70
C LEU A 105 3.59 24.02 -2.93
N TYR A 106 4.51 24.76 -3.53
CA TYR A 106 4.39 25.49 -4.80
C TYR A 106 5.16 24.79 -5.93
N PRO A 107 4.75 23.59 -6.38
CA PRO A 107 5.43 22.90 -7.47
C PRO A 107 5.04 23.47 -8.84
N THR A 108 5.84 23.16 -9.87
CA THR A 108 5.47 23.44 -11.27
C THR A 108 4.23 22.63 -11.70
N TYR A 109 4.16 21.38 -11.26
CA TYR A 109 3.03 20.50 -11.48
C TYR A 109 2.59 19.84 -10.18
N SER A 110 1.28 19.64 -10.04
CA SER A 110 0.69 18.98 -8.87
C SER A 110 -0.49 18.11 -9.27
N PHE A 111 -0.43 16.83 -8.88
CA PHE A 111 -1.49 15.84 -9.10
C PHE A 111 -2.07 15.38 -7.78
N ALA A 112 -3.39 15.26 -7.68
CA ALA A 112 -4.06 14.78 -6.48
C ALA A 112 -5.14 13.75 -6.77
N ILE A 113 -5.41 12.89 -5.81
CA ILE A 113 -6.65 12.12 -5.70
C ILE A 113 -7.55 12.86 -4.72
N SER A 114 -8.62 13.50 -5.20
CA SER A 114 -9.56 14.22 -4.35
C SER A 114 -10.92 14.40 -5.03
N ASN A 115 -11.97 14.50 -4.22
CA ASN A 115 -13.30 14.91 -4.70
C ASN A 115 -13.49 16.44 -4.68
N GLU A 116 -12.51 17.17 -4.16
CA GLU A 116 -12.52 18.62 -4.09
C GLU A 116 -11.78 19.25 -5.26
N ASN A 117 -12.22 20.44 -5.68
CA ASN A 117 -11.44 21.26 -6.60
C ASN A 117 -10.36 21.97 -5.79
N LEU A 118 -9.18 21.36 -5.71
CA LEU A 118 -8.04 21.91 -4.99
C LEU A 118 -7.40 23.03 -5.83
N LYS A 119 -7.44 24.27 -5.35
CA LYS A 119 -7.01 25.47 -6.10
C LYS A 119 -5.53 25.43 -6.54
N ASN A 120 -4.69 24.68 -5.83
CA ASN A 120 -3.25 24.60 -6.04
C ASN A 120 -2.82 23.34 -6.83
N PHE A 121 -3.77 22.56 -7.35
CA PHE A 121 -3.49 21.36 -8.13
C PHE A 121 -3.67 21.57 -9.63
N THR A 122 -2.65 21.18 -10.40
CA THR A 122 -2.75 21.15 -11.86
C THR A 122 -3.80 20.17 -12.33
N VAL A 123 -3.90 19.00 -11.69
CA VAL A 123 -4.91 17.98 -12.03
C VAL A 123 -5.39 17.24 -10.79
N VAL A 124 -6.71 17.07 -10.68
CA VAL A 124 -7.34 16.30 -9.59
C VAL A 124 -8.13 15.12 -10.17
N PHE A 125 -7.75 13.91 -9.79
CA PHE A 125 -8.46 12.67 -10.08
C PHE A 125 -9.62 12.48 -9.09
N LYS A 126 -10.84 12.29 -9.61
CA LYS A 126 -12.06 12.14 -8.82
C LYS A 126 -12.48 10.67 -8.73
N PRO A 127 -12.24 9.97 -7.61
CA PRO A 127 -12.43 8.52 -7.47
C PRO A 127 -13.87 8.01 -7.26
N LEU A 128 -14.89 8.88 -7.34
CA LEU A 128 -16.27 8.57 -6.95
C LEU A 128 -16.78 7.24 -7.53
N GLY A 129 -17.26 6.35 -6.64
CA GLY A 129 -17.86 5.06 -6.98
C GLY A 129 -16.89 3.94 -7.34
N GLN A 130 -15.58 4.19 -7.32
CA GLN A 130 -14.56 3.20 -7.65
C GLN A 130 -13.97 2.53 -6.39
N GLU A 131 -13.51 1.30 -6.56
CA GLU A 131 -12.76 0.57 -5.53
C GLU A 131 -11.35 1.18 -5.39
N VAL A 132 -10.85 1.24 -4.15
CA VAL A 132 -9.56 1.88 -3.82
C VAL A 132 -8.40 1.35 -4.67
N ASP A 133 -8.33 0.04 -4.87
CA ASP A 133 -7.31 -0.63 -5.66
C ASP A 133 -7.38 -0.24 -7.15
N VAL A 134 -8.58 -0.08 -7.72
CA VAL A 134 -8.80 0.39 -9.10
C VAL A 134 -8.28 1.82 -9.26
N ILE A 135 -8.53 2.68 -8.28
CA ILE A 135 -8.12 4.09 -8.32
C ILE A 135 -6.61 4.22 -8.35
N TYR A 136 -5.92 3.62 -7.37
CA TYR A 136 -4.46 3.70 -7.35
C TYR A 136 -3.85 2.98 -8.57
N ARG A 137 -4.40 1.83 -9.01
CA ARG A 137 -3.89 1.16 -10.22
C ARG A 137 -4.00 1.99 -11.50
N ASN A 138 -4.96 2.89 -11.59
CA ASN A 138 -5.20 3.69 -12.79
C ASN A 138 -4.72 5.15 -12.67
N PHE A 139 -4.29 5.57 -11.49
CA PHE A 139 -3.95 6.96 -11.24
C PHE A 139 -2.81 7.45 -12.15
N ALA A 140 -1.66 6.76 -12.18
CA ALA A 140 -0.55 7.11 -13.07
C ALA A 140 -0.95 7.12 -14.55
N SER A 141 -1.72 6.12 -15.00
CA SER A 141 -2.18 6.03 -16.38
C SER A 141 -3.13 7.13 -16.81
N THR A 142 -3.82 7.80 -15.87
CA THR A 142 -4.65 8.98 -16.18
C THR A 142 -3.81 10.15 -16.71
N PHE A 143 -2.50 10.15 -16.40
CA PHE A 143 -1.54 11.16 -16.85
C PHE A 143 -0.69 10.70 -18.03
N GLY A 144 -1.10 9.63 -18.74
CA GLY A 144 -0.36 9.07 -19.87
C GLY A 144 0.92 8.31 -19.49
N ILE A 145 1.12 8.02 -18.19
CA ILE A 145 2.26 7.22 -17.74
C ILE A 145 1.95 5.73 -17.99
N PRO A 146 2.81 5.02 -18.75
CA PRO A 146 2.61 3.61 -19.03
C PRO A 146 2.58 2.76 -17.76
N LYS A 147 1.73 1.73 -17.77
CA LYS A 147 1.71 0.74 -16.70
C LYS A 147 2.98 -0.11 -16.78
N LYS A 148 3.67 -0.24 -15.66
CA LYS A 148 4.78 -1.14 -15.43
C LYS A 148 4.34 -2.25 -14.48
N ASP A 149 4.80 -3.45 -14.74
CA ASP A 149 4.57 -4.60 -13.87
C ASP A 149 5.21 -4.34 -12.50
N PHE A 150 4.37 -4.32 -11.47
CA PHE A 150 4.78 -4.19 -10.09
C PHE A 150 5.28 -5.55 -9.62
N HIS A 151 6.52 -5.62 -9.18
CA HIS A 151 7.10 -6.84 -8.64
C HIS A 151 7.92 -6.51 -7.38
N ILE A 152 7.98 -7.49 -6.48
CA ILE A 152 8.78 -7.42 -5.27
C ILE A 152 9.92 -8.43 -5.42
N SER A 153 11.14 -7.93 -5.50
CA SER A 153 12.34 -8.76 -5.60
C SER A 153 12.80 -9.18 -4.21
N LEU A 154 12.87 -10.49 -3.99
CA LEU A 154 13.36 -11.09 -2.75
C LEU A 154 14.55 -11.99 -3.06
N SER A 155 15.65 -11.79 -2.33
CA SER A 155 16.88 -12.57 -2.49
C SER A 155 16.73 -13.99 -1.92
N SER A 156 17.60 -14.90 -2.34
CA SER A 156 17.65 -16.26 -1.78
C SER A 156 17.96 -16.25 -0.28
N GLU A 157 18.76 -15.28 0.19
CA GLU A 157 19.09 -15.12 1.61
C GLU A 157 17.86 -14.71 2.42
N GLU A 158 17.08 -13.74 1.93
CA GLU A 158 15.83 -13.28 2.57
C GLU A 158 14.82 -14.43 2.67
N LYS A 159 14.69 -15.23 1.61
CA LYS A 159 13.84 -16.42 1.61
C LYS A 159 14.35 -17.50 2.57
N SER A 160 15.66 -17.67 2.70
CA SER A 160 16.24 -18.61 3.68
C SER A 160 15.91 -18.20 5.11
N LYS A 161 16.12 -16.92 5.45
CA LYS A 161 15.78 -16.38 6.78
C LYS A 161 14.30 -16.55 7.11
N ALA A 162 13.41 -16.30 6.13
CA ALA A 162 11.99 -16.53 6.30
C ALA A 162 11.68 -18.01 6.56
N ARG A 163 12.30 -18.95 5.83
CA ARG A 163 12.13 -20.39 6.05
C ARG A 163 12.59 -20.82 7.44
N ASP A 164 13.72 -20.32 7.90
CA ASP A 164 14.24 -20.64 9.23
C ASP A 164 13.32 -20.09 10.33
N TYR A 165 12.81 -18.87 10.15
CA TYR A 165 11.86 -18.27 11.06
C TYR A 165 10.55 -19.08 11.14
N ILE A 166 9.93 -19.43 10.02
CA ILE A 166 8.67 -20.18 10.05
C ILE A 166 8.86 -21.59 10.62
N LYS A 167 10.00 -22.25 10.37
CA LYS A 167 10.35 -23.53 11.01
C LYS A 167 10.47 -23.39 12.53
N PHE A 168 11.13 -22.34 13.01
CA PHE A 168 11.21 -22.03 14.44
C PHE A 168 9.82 -21.84 15.07
N ARG A 169 8.85 -21.30 14.30
CA ARG A 169 7.43 -21.19 14.69
C ARG A 169 6.64 -22.49 14.55
N GLY A 170 7.30 -23.62 14.28
CA GLY A 170 6.67 -24.94 14.14
C GLY A 170 6.00 -25.18 12.78
N HIS A 171 6.39 -24.45 11.74
CA HIS A 171 5.89 -24.70 10.40
C HIS A 171 6.40 -26.02 9.82
N THR A 172 5.49 -26.75 9.16
CA THR A 172 5.77 -27.96 8.41
C THR A 172 4.99 -27.92 7.09
N GLU A 173 5.41 -28.66 6.08
CA GLU A 173 4.74 -28.72 4.76
C GLU A 173 3.27 -29.19 4.82
N LYS A 174 2.86 -29.82 5.94
CA LYS A 174 1.49 -30.28 6.15
C LYS A 174 0.59 -29.19 6.77
N ASN A 175 1.17 -28.10 7.25
CA ASN A 175 0.45 -27.00 7.89
C ASN A 175 0.15 -25.90 6.88
N ILE A 176 -1.01 -25.26 7.05
CA ILE A 176 -1.32 -24.00 6.36
C ILE A 176 -0.60 -22.87 7.08
N LEU A 177 0.24 -22.11 6.38
CA LEU A 177 0.91 -20.93 6.89
C LEU A 177 -0.01 -19.71 6.75
N VAL A 178 -0.46 -19.19 7.90
CA VAL A 178 -1.30 -18.00 7.99
C VAL A 178 -0.52 -16.87 8.62
N VAL A 179 -0.46 -15.75 7.91
CA VAL A 179 0.10 -14.49 8.41
C VAL A 179 -1.06 -13.54 8.69
N SER A 180 -1.07 -12.93 9.87
CA SER A 180 -2.15 -12.06 10.32
C SER A 180 -1.64 -10.68 10.70
N ASP A 181 -2.32 -9.66 10.17
CA ASP A 181 -2.22 -8.27 10.61
C ASP A 181 -3.60 -7.75 11.05
N LEU A 182 -4.32 -8.60 11.80
CA LEU A 182 -5.61 -8.30 12.41
C LEU A 182 -5.44 -7.70 13.80
N ASN A 183 -6.46 -7.01 14.31
CA ASN A 183 -6.46 -6.67 15.73
C ASN A 183 -6.50 -7.95 16.60
N PRO A 184 -5.92 -7.95 17.82
CA PRO A 184 -5.76 -9.17 18.63
C PRO A 184 -7.07 -9.90 18.93
N LYS A 185 -8.19 -9.17 19.13
CA LYS A 185 -9.50 -9.77 19.40
C LYS A 185 -10.01 -10.56 18.19
N ARG A 186 -9.90 -9.98 16.99
CA ARG A 186 -10.32 -10.65 15.76
C ARG A 186 -9.39 -11.78 15.40
N GLU A 187 -8.09 -11.58 15.59
CA GLU A 187 -7.07 -12.59 15.36
C GLU A 187 -7.34 -13.86 16.16
N ALA A 188 -7.62 -13.74 17.46
CA ALA A 188 -7.94 -14.90 18.32
C ALA A 188 -9.16 -15.68 17.80
N LEU A 189 -10.22 -14.97 17.40
CA LEU A 189 -11.44 -15.58 16.86
C LEU A 189 -11.19 -16.29 15.52
N VAL A 190 -10.43 -15.67 14.62
CA VAL A 190 -10.12 -16.26 13.31
C VAL A 190 -9.17 -17.44 13.46
N LYS A 191 -8.18 -17.35 14.34
CA LYS A 191 -7.26 -18.45 14.66
C LYS A 191 -8.03 -19.67 15.18
N GLN A 192 -8.97 -19.47 16.11
CA GLN A 192 -9.83 -20.55 16.60
C GLN A 192 -10.65 -21.20 15.48
N TYR A 193 -11.25 -20.38 14.61
CA TYR A 193 -12.04 -20.88 13.49
C TYR A 193 -11.20 -21.66 12.48
N LEU A 194 -10.02 -21.13 12.11
CA LEU A 194 -9.11 -21.81 11.19
C LEU A 194 -8.55 -23.10 11.78
N SER A 195 -8.15 -23.11 13.06
CA SER A 195 -7.74 -24.33 13.77
C SER A 195 -8.81 -25.42 13.69
N TYR A 196 -10.08 -25.07 13.93
CA TYR A 196 -11.20 -26.00 13.80
C TYR A 196 -11.32 -26.57 12.38
N LEU A 197 -11.27 -25.70 11.36
CA LEU A 197 -11.39 -26.11 9.96
C LEU A 197 -10.23 -26.98 9.48
N THR A 198 -9.01 -26.68 9.91
CA THR A 198 -7.79 -27.37 9.44
C THR A 198 -7.42 -28.58 10.27
N LYS A 199 -8.15 -28.85 11.37
CA LYS A 199 -7.83 -29.85 12.39
C LYS A 199 -6.44 -29.61 12.97
N ASP A 200 -6.19 -28.36 13.38
CA ASP A 200 -4.93 -27.86 13.96
C ASP A 200 -3.69 -27.95 13.06
N ARG A 201 -3.87 -28.19 11.75
CA ARG A 201 -2.79 -28.11 10.74
C ARG A 201 -2.55 -26.67 10.32
N LEU A 202 -2.17 -25.84 11.28
CA LEU A 202 -2.06 -24.40 11.16
C LEU A 202 -0.75 -23.91 11.76
N THR A 203 0.03 -23.15 10.99
CA THR A 203 1.08 -22.29 11.54
C THR A 203 0.61 -20.86 11.44
N PHE A 204 0.54 -20.19 12.59
CA PHE A 204 -0.01 -18.84 12.66
C PHE A 204 1.08 -17.84 13.09
N ILE A 205 1.33 -16.84 12.25
CA ILE A 205 2.18 -15.69 12.56
C ILE A 205 1.24 -14.53 12.88
N ASP A 206 1.14 -14.25 14.18
CA ASP A 206 0.33 -13.17 14.72
C ASP A 206 0.92 -11.78 14.43
N LYS A 207 0.08 -10.76 14.57
CA LYS A 207 0.45 -9.37 14.38
C LYS A 207 1.63 -8.97 15.27
N GLU A 208 1.63 -9.34 16.55
CA GLU A 208 2.69 -8.94 17.49
C GLU A 208 4.07 -9.46 17.04
N SER A 209 4.11 -10.71 16.56
CA SER A 209 5.32 -11.31 15.99
C SER A 209 5.71 -10.65 14.67
N LEU A 210 4.74 -10.28 13.84
CA LEU A 210 4.99 -9.65 12.55
C LEU A 210 5.68 -8.28 12.71
N TRP A 211 5.17 -7.44 13.60
CA TRP A 211 5.61 -6.04 13.71
C TRP A 211 6.91 -5.82 14.50
N VAL A 212 7.53 -6.88 15.02
CA VAL A 212 8.90 -6.84 15.57
C VAL A 212 9.97 -7.14 14.51
N MET A 213 9.57 -7.47 13.28
CA MET A 213 10.47 -7.79 12.17
C MET A 213 10.69 -6.60 11.26
N ASP A 214 11.78 -6.65 10.49
CA ASP A 214 11.98 -5.79 9.33
C ASP A 214 11.04 -6.17 8.19
N SER A 215 10.66 -5.18 7.38
CA SER A 215 9.69 -5.31 6.30
C SER A 215 10.17 -6.27 5.21
N LYS A 216 11.49 -6.39 4.99
CA LYS A 216 12.04 -7.38 4.06
C LYS A 216 11.77 -8.80 4.53
N LEU A 217 11.99 -9.10 5.81
CA LEU A 217 11.65 -10.41 6.38
C LEU A 217 10.13 -10.67 6.33
N ILE A 218 9.30 -9.66 6.63
CA ILE A 218 7.84 -9.78 6.50
C ILE A 218 7.43 -10.13 5.08
N LEU A 219 7.95 -9.41 4.07
CA LEU A 219 7.68 -9.69 2.66
C LEU A 219 8.15 -11.10 2.26
N ALA A 220 9.30 -11.55 2.78
CA ALA A 220 9.79 -12.89 2.54
C ALA A 220 8.90 -13.98 3.18
N ILE A 221 8.42 -13.77 4.41
CA ILE A 221 7.45 -14.65 5.07
C ILE A 221 6.14 -14.68 4.28
N LEU A 222 5.63 -13.52 3.86
CA LEU A 222 4.44 -13.44 3.03
C LEU A 222 4.61 -14.24 1.73
N SER A 223 5.78 -14.17 1.08
CA SER A 223 6.05 -14.94 -0.14
C SER A 223 6.00 -16.47 0.04
N LEU A 224 5.99 -16.96 1.28
CA LEU A 224 5.84 -18.37 1.63
C LEU A 224 4.46 -18.70 2.21
N ALA A 225 3.63 -17.69 2.51
CA ALA A 225 2.36 -17.86 3.18
C ALA A 225 1.28 -18.38 2.24
N ASP A 226 0.39 -19.23 2.77
CA ASP A 226 -0.81 -19.68 2.06
C ASP A 226 -1.92 -18.64 2.12
N LEU A 227 -2.01 -17.93 3.26
CA LEU A 227 -3.08 -16.99 3.56
C LEU A 227 -2.55 -15.78 4.33
N PHE A 228 -2.87 -14.59 3.83
CA PHE A 228 -2.66 -13.33 4.53
C PHE A 228 -4.00 -12.76 4.98
N LEU A 229 -4.13 -12.48 6.28
CA LEU A 229 -5.32 -11.89 6.89
C LEU A 229 -5.03 -10.45 7.28
N SER A 230 -5.83 -9.51 6.78
CA SER A 230 -5.56 -8.08 6.95
C SER A 230 -6.80 -7.27 7.29
N GLU A 231 -6.63 -6.18 8.03
CA GLU A 231 -7.66 -5.13 8.22
C GLU A 231 -7.24 -3.80 7.60
N LEU A 232 -6.16 -3.23 8.15
CA LEU A 232 -5.55 -1.98 7.73
C LEU A 232 -4.04 -2.22 7.66
N SER A 233 -3.60 -3.10 6.76
CA SER A 233 -2.17 -3.42 6.62
C SER A 233 -1.52 -2.66 5.48
N ILE A 234 -0.32 -2.15 5.73
CA ILE A 234 0.59 -1.67 4.69
C ILE A 234 1.05 -2.81 3.75
N PHE A 235 0.90 -4.07 4.16
CA PHE A 235 1.30 -5.26 3.39
C PHE A 235 0.19 -5.89 2.54
N THR A 236 -1.03 -5.34 2.55
CA THR A 236 -2.19 -5.89 1.80
C THR A 236 -1.91 -6.08 0.31
N TYR A 237 -1.51 -5.01 -0.37
CA TYR A 237 -1.19 -5.06 -1.79
C TYR A 237 0.11 -5.83 -2.07
N PRO A 238 1.21 -5.65 -1.30
CA PRO A 238 2.39 -6.52 -1.41
C PRO A 238 2.10 -8.02 -1.33
N ALA A 239 1.24 -8.46 -0.41
CA ALA A 239 0.86 -9.87 -0.30
C ALA A 239 0.13 -10.37 -1.55
N GLN A 240 -0.78 -9.58 -2.11
CA GLN A 240 -1.47 -9.90 -3.37
C GLN A 240 -0.48 -10.03 -4.54
N VAL A 241 0.50 -9.13 -4.64
CA VAL A 241 1.57 -9.17 -5.66
C VAL A 241 2.42 -10.43 -5.54
N LEU A 242 2.70 -10.87 -4.31
CA LEU A 242 3.43 -12.10 -4.03
C LEU A 242 2.61 -13.38 -4.29
N GLY A 243 1.35 -13.25 -4.75
CA GLY A 243 0.47 -14.38 -5.06
C GLY A 243 -0.19 -15.01 -3.83
N VAL A 244 -0.09 -14.38 -2.66
CA VAL A 244 -0.68 -14.87 -1.42
C VAL A 244 -2.18 -14.67 -1.45
N LYS A 245 -2.96 -15.71 -1.11
CA LYS A 245 -4.39 -15.56 -0.92
C LYS A 245 -4.61 -14.57 0.21
N THR A 246 -5.24 -13.44 -0.08
CA THR A 246 -5.38 -12.34 0.88
C THR A 246 -6.85 -12.15 1.22
N TYR A 247 -7.18 -12.19 2.51
CA TYR A 247 -8.50 -11.84 3.01
C TYR A 247 -8.45 -10.53 3.78
N LEU A 248 -9.25 -9.56 3.32
CA LEU A 248 -9.34 -8.21 3.86
C LEU A 248 -10.63 -8.07 4.69
N PHE A 249 -10.47 -7.97 6.01
CA PHE A 249 -11.52 -7.88 7.05
C PHE A 249 -12.11 -6.47 7.23
N PRO A 250 -12.21 -5.69 6.17
CA PRO A 250 -13.41 -4.91 5.91
C PRO A 250 -13.73 -5.04 4.41
N GLU A 251 -14.76 -5.78 4.03
CA GLU A 251 -14.95 -6.17 2.63
C GLU A 251 -15.14 -4.92 1.77
N LYS A 252 -14.29 -4.78 0.75
CA LYS A 252 -14.30 -3.70 -0.26
C LYS A 252 -14.50 -2.27 0.25
N VAL A 253 -13.37 -1.57 0.37
CA VAL A 253 -13.37 -0.13 0.61
C VAL A 253 -13.72 0.63 -0.67
N LYS A 254 -14.80 1.43 -0.64
CA LYS A 254 -15.25 2.28 -1.76
C LYS A 254 -15.28 3.75 -1.35
N PHE A 255 -15.04 4.64 -2.32
CA PHE A 255 -15.26 6.08 -2.17
C PHE A 255 -16.69 6.47 -2.56
N LEU A 256 -17.43 7.12 -1.65
CA LEU A 256 -18.84 7.49 -1.82
C LEU A 256 -19.09 9.00 -2.03
N PRO A 257 -20.31 9.39 -2.47
CA PRO A 257 -20.70 10.78 -2.71
C PRO A 257 -20.58 11.71 -1.49
N ARG A 258 -20.48 13.01 -1.79
CA ARG A 258 -20.16 14.12 -0.87
C ARG A 258 -20.95 14.17 0.43
N GLU A 259 -22.21 13.75 0.44
CA GLU A 259 -23.05 13.83 1.65
C GLU A 259 -22.58 12.91 2.78
N THR A 260 -21.83 11.84 2.44
CA THR A 260 -21.27 10.93 3.45
C THR A 260 -19.79 11.17 3.71
N GLY A 261 -19.02 11.63 2.71
CA GLY A 261 -17.58 11.91 2.84
C GLY A 261 -16.73 10.72 3.31
N ARG A 262 -17.30 9.51 3.37
CA ARG A 262 -16.76 8.37 4.12
C ARG A 262 -16.36 7.23 3.19
N LEU A 263 -15.27 6.57 3.55
CA LEU A 263 -14.96 5.23 3.08
C LEU A 263 -15.99 4.28 3.69
N ILE A 264 -16.77 3.59 2.85
CA ILE A 264 -17.66 2.52 3.34
C ILE A 264 -17.02 1.17 3.13
N ILE A 265 -17.20 0.35 4.16
CA ILE A 265 -16.77 -1.03 4.30
C ILE A 265 -18.01 -1.90 4.15
N ASP A 266 -18.04 -2.74 3.12
CA ASP A 266 -18.96 -3.88 3.02
C ASP A 266 -18.57 -4.95 4.06
N ARG A 267 -19.55 -5.69 4.59
CA ARG A 267 -19.34 -6.66 5.67
C ARG A 267 -20.09 -7.94 5.33
N GLY A 268 -19.62 -8.68 4.33
CA GLY A 268 -20.13 -10.01 4.04
C GLY A 268 -19.75 -11.05 5.11
N ASP A 269 -20.10 -12.30 4.82
CA ASP A 269 -19.88 -13.43 5.73
C ASP A 269 -18.43 -13.95 5.64
N PHE A 270 -17.59 -13.52 6.58
CA PHE A 270 -16.18 -13.88 6.63
C PHE A 270 -15.94 -15.39 6.76
N LYS A 271 -16.84 -16.14 7.40
CA LYS A 271 -16.67 -17.60 7.58
C LYS A 271 -16.73 -18.29 6.23
N LYS A 272 -17.71 -17.91 5.41
CA LYS A 272 -17.87 -18.41 4.04
C LYS A 272 -16.66 -18.06 3.18
N ALA A 273 -16.17 -16.83 3.28
CA ALA A 273 -15.02 -16.37 2.50
C ALA A 273 -13.72 -17.10 2.87
N LEU A 274 -13.42 -17.23 4.18
CA LEU A 274 -12.23 -17.93 4.64
C LEU A 274 -12.24 -19.41 4.24
N SER A 275 -13.36 -20.11 4.39
CA SER A 275 -13.49 -21.52 3.99
C SER A 275 -13.25 -21.75 2.50
N SER A 276 -13.68 -20.81 1.66
CA SER A 276 -13.40 -20.84 0.22
C SER A 276 -11.91 -20.66 -0.08
N LEU A 277 -11.25 -19.69 0.57
CA LEU A 277 -9.84 -19.38 0.34
C LEU A 277 -8.90 -20.54 0.68
N ILE A 278 -9.17 -21.25 1.77
CA ILE A 278 -8.38 -22.42 2.19
C ILE A 278 -8.78 -23.71 1.45
N GLY A 279 -9.70 -23.65 0.47
CA GLY A 279 -10.05 -24.77 -0.39
C GLY A 279 -10.86 -25.87 0.29
N LEU A 280 -11.65 -25.54 1.33
CA LEU A 280 -12.44 -26.51 2.10
C LEU A 280 -13.94 -26.49 1.76
N GLN A 281 -14.37 -25.68 0.78
CA GLN A 281 -15.74 -25.78 0.24
C GLN A 281 -15.81 -26.85 -0.85
N LYS A 282 -16.70 -27.83 -0.62
CA LYS A 282 -17.34 -28.63 -1.66
C LYS A 282 -18.64 -27.94 -2.07
#